data_AF-A0A7S3WTN7-F1
#
_entry.id   AF-A0A7S3WTN7-F1
#
_cell.length_a   1.000
_cell.length_b   1.000
_cell.length_c   1.000
_cell.angle_alpha   90.00
_cell.angle_beta   90.00
_cell.angle_gamma   90.00
#
_symmetry.space_group_name_H-M   'P 1'
#
loop_
_entity.id
_entity.type
_entity.pdbx_description
1 polymer ?
#
loop_
_entity_poly.entity_id
_entity_poly.type
_entity_poly.pdbx_seq_one_letter_code
_entity_poly.pdbx_strand_id
1 'polypeptide(L)'
;MCAAWDQTPGTPWFSYCPPNADWSDPMYNWCQIPWCYVDESCDSKIATTVFSGSTTAYYSYLTCGNSPDCYSDGPDGSYGNGTTGCPYDPSGEGDNKVSKSSCACKYQGSTLPMSLYSAYPSSDPGKYQNFSGITLYGSSCAAWDQSPNTPWYSSCPSGADWCSHAYNWCQLPWCYVDDACPTKIASSVFQGSSTAFYSYDTCLDTPDCYTKSTRPADYADLPATCPFDSNDNGWATAQTCSAWTATPADASAALGKAAPGAAAAACAAAFVLGA
;
A
#
# COMPACT_ATOMS: atom_id res chain seq x y z
N MET A 1 2.21 8.66 -2.08
CA MET A 1 1.54 7.45 -1.58
C MET A 1 0.05 7.73 -1.44
N CYS A 2 -0.79 6.74 -1.74
CA CYS A 2 -2.22 6.79 -1.51
C CYS A 2 -2.55 6.64 -0.02
N ALA A 3 -3.52 7.40 0.47
CA ALA A 3 -4.13 7.28 1.79
C ALA A 3 -5.41 8.12 1.88
N ALA A 4 -6.26 7.85 2.88
CA ALA A 4 -7.39 8.70 3.25
C ALA A 4 -6.92 9.99 3.96
N TRP A 5 -6.22 10.84 3.23
CA TRP A 5 -5.51 12.01 3.79
C TRP A 5 -6.44 13.03 4.45
N ASP A 6 -7.69 13.11 3.99
CA ASP A 6 -8.67 14.07 4.54
C ASP A 6 -9.14 13.69 5.96
N GLN A 7 -8.93 12.44 6.37
CA GLN A 7 -9.10 11.97 7.75
C GLN A 7 -7.81 11.97 8.56
N THR A 8 -6.68 12.33 7.97
CA THR A 8 -5.39 12.26 8.67
C THR A 8 -5.21 13.47 9.60
N PRO A 9 -5.01 13.28 10.93
CA PRO A 9 -4.79 14.39 11.83
C PRO A 9 -3.66 15.33 11.37
N GLY A 10 -3.95 16.63 11.32
CA GLY A 10 -3.00 17.67 10.89
C GLY A 10 -3.06 18.03 9.40
N THR A 11 -3.91 17.38 8.60
CA THR A 11 -4.17 17.80 7.21
C THR A 11 -5.24 18.90 7.14
N PRO A 12 -5.28 19.70 6.06
CA PRO A 12 -6.19 20.85 5.95
C PRO A 12 -7.67 20.53 6.10
N TRP A 13 -8.08 19.33 5.70
CA TRP A 13 -9.48 18.92 5.65
C TRP A 13 -9.93 18.10 6.87
N PHE A 14 -9.01 17.73 7.77
CA PHE A 14 -9.30 16.89 8.94
C PHE A 14 -10.50 17.36 9.78
N SER A 15 -10.63 18.68 10.01
CA SER A 15 -11.74 19.23 10.81
C SER A 15 -13.12 19.08 10.17
N TYR A 16 -13.19 18.80 8.87
CA TYR A 16 -14.43 18.57 8.13
C TYR A 16 -14.83 17.10 8.10
N CYS A 17 -13.95 16.21 8.55
CA CYS A 17 -14.07 14.76 8.43
C CYS A 17 -14.12 14.09 9.82
N PRO A 18 -15.25 14.20 10.55
CA PRO A 18 -15.33 13.67 11.91
C PRO A 18 -15.20 12.12 11.91
N PRO A 19 -14.46 11.51 12.86
CA PRO A 19 -14.21 10.07 12.86
C PRO A 19 -15.45 9.16 12.91
N ASN A 20 -16.58 9.70 13.40
CA ASN A 20 -17.86 8.99 13.54
C ASN A 20 -18.93 9.53 12.57
N ALA A 21 -18.51 10.12 11.44
CA ALA A 21 -19.43 10.56 10.41
C ALA A 21 -20.26 9.38 9.85
N ASP A 22 -21.42 9.70 9.30
CA ASP A 22 -22.15 8.76 8.45
C ASP A 22 -21.47 8.72 7.07
N TRP A 23 -20.75 7.64 6.79
CA TRP A 23 -20.01 7.48 5.54
C TRP A 23 -20.91 7.20 4.32
N SER A 24 -22.21 6.95 4.53
CA SER A 24 -23.19 6.89 3.46
C SER A 24 -23.67 8.27 3.02
N ASP A 25 -23.46 9.30 3.86
CA ASP A 25 -23.78 10.69 3.54
C ASP A 25 -22.73 11.24 2.55
N PRO A 26 -23.16 11.76 1.37
CA PRO A 26 -22.27 12.41 0.42
C PRO A 26 -21.39 13.49 1.06
N MET A 27 -21.88 14.20 2.08
CA MET A 27 -21.09 15.24 2.78
C MET A 27 -19.81 14.72 3.43
N TYR A 28 -19.74 13.43 3.76
CA TYR A 28 -18.61 12.85 4.49
C TYR A 28 -17.93 11.69 3.76
N ASN A 29 -18.59 11.05 2.78
CA ASN A 29 -18.03 9.87 2.12
C ASN A 29 -16.64 10.12 1.49
N TRP A 30 -16.42 11.31 0.92
CA TRP A 30 -15.13 11.68 0.32
C TRP A 30 -13.95 11.64 1.31
N CYS A 31 -14.20 11.86 2.59
CA CYS A 31 -13.16 11.92 3.61
C CYS A 31 -12.36 10.62 3.78
N GLN A 32 -12.98 9.47 3.54
CA GLN A 32 -12.33 8.16 3.68
C GLN A 32 -11.70 7.66 2.38
N ILE A 33 -11.96 8.34 1.26
CA ILE A 33 -11.50 7.89 -0.06
C ILE A 33 -9.99 8.13 -0.15
N PRO A 34 -9.19 7.10 -0.48
CA PRO A 34 -7.77 7.28 -0.64
C PRO A 34 -7.46 8.10 -1.89
N TRP A 35 -6.48 8.98 -1.79
CA TRP A 35 -5.93 9.73 -2.92
C TRP A 35 -4.43 9.93 -2.76
N CYS A 36 -3.76 10.33 -3.84
CA CYS A 36 -2.36 10.77 -3.78
C CYS A 36 -2.10 11.95 -4.71
N TYR A 37 -1.00 12.66 -4.46
CA TYR A 37 -0.49 13.62 -5.43
C TYR A 37 0.08 12.87 -6.65
N VAL A 38 -0.22 13.40 -7.83
CA VAL A 38 0.15 12.86 -9.15
C VAL A 38 0.81 13.93 -10.00
N ASP A 39 1.51 13.50 -11.05
CA ASP A 39 2.13 14.39 -12.03
C ASP A 39 1.09 15.10 -12.90
N GLU A 40 1.46 16.25 -13.49
CA GLU A 40 0.63 16.96 -14.47
C GLU A 40 0.29 16.09 -15.70
N SER A 41 1.09 15.07 -16.02
CA SER A 41 0.77 14.15 -17.11
C SER A 41 -0.34 13.15 -16.77
N CYS A 42 -0.80 13.06 -15.52
CA CYS A 42 -1.86 12.13 -15.14
C CYS A 42 -3.21 12.55 -15.75
N ASP A 43 -3.88 11.62 -16.42
CA ASP A 43 -5.16 11.88 -17.11
C ASP A 43 -6.28 12.22 -16.13
N SER A 44 -6.27 11.62 -14.94
CA SER A 44 -7.27 11.83 -13.88
C SER A 44 -6.87 12.90 -12.87
N LYS A 45 -5.87 13.72 -13.18
CA LYS A 45 -5.39 14.76 -12.26
C LYS A 45 -6.47 15.80 -11.95
N ILE A 46 -6.49 16.25 -10.71
CA ILE A 46 -7.33 17.34 -10.22
C ILE A 46 -6.40 18.40 -9.61
N ALA A 47 -6.59 19.66 -9.97
CA ALA A 47 -5.82 20.76 -9.39
C ALA A 47 -6.29 20.99 -7.94
N THR A 48 -5.36 21.01 -6.98
CA THR A 48 -5.72 21.24 -5.58
C THR A 48 -6.07 22.71 -5.31
N THR A 49 -7.11 22.92 -4.50
CA THR A 49 -7.49 24.25 -4.01
C THR A 49 -6.66 24.69 -2.80
N VAL A 50 -6.04 23.74 -2.08
CA VAL A 50 -5.19 24.01 -0.90
C VAL A 50 -3.97 24.86 -1.29
N PHE A 51 -3.41 24.60 -2.47
CA PHE A 51 -2.28 25.33 -3.05
C PHE A 51 -2.70 26.06 -4.33
N SER A 52 -3.71 26.92 -4.22
CA SER A 52 -4.25 27.66 -5.36
C SER A 52 -3.16 28.37 -6.16
N GLY A 53 -3.16 28.17 -7.48
CA GLY A 53 -2.15 28.69 -8.41
C GLY A 53 -0.90 27.81 -8.58
N SER A 54 -0.80 26.70 -7.87
CA SER A 54 0.28 25.72 -8.06
C SER A 54 0.19 25.06 -9.44
N THR A 55 1.34 24.91 -10.11
CA THR A 55 1.49 24.19 -11.38
C THR A 55 2.07 22.79 -11.18
N THR A 56 2.20 22.32 -9.95
CA THR A 56 2.82 21.01 -9.63
C THR A 56 1.99 20.16 -8.69
N ALA A 57 1.03 20.76 -7.96
CA ALA A 57 0.25 20.06 -6.97
C ALA A 57 -1.10 19.60 -7.57
N TYR A 58 -1.08 18.42 -8.20
CA TYR A 58 -2.29 17.75 -8.65
C TYR A 58 -2.51 16.48 -7.85
N TYR A 59 -3.75 16.10 -7.61
CA TYR A 59 -4.11 14.87 -6.92
C TYR A 59 -5.06 14.02 -7.75
N SER A 60 -5.19 12.74 -7.42
CA SER A 60 -6.15 11.83 -8.05
C SER A 60 -6.65 10.79 -7.05
N TYR A 61 -7.96 10.57 -7.04
CA TYR A 61 -8.60 9.43 -6.37
C TYR A 61 -8.45 8.15 -7.20
N LEU A 62 -8.57 8.28 -8.54
CA LEU A 62 -8.63 7.12 -9.44
C LEU A 62 -7.37 6.24 -9.36
N THR A 63 -6.21 6.84 -9.14
CA THR A 63 -4.95 6.09 -9.01
C THR A 63 -4.81 5.34 -7.68
N CYS A 64 -5.77 5.43 -6.77
CA CYS A 64 -5.66 4.91 -5.41
C CYS A 64 -6.66 3.78 -5.11
N GLY A 65 -6.77 2.83 -6.02
CA GLY A 65 -7.70 1.71 -5.91
C GLY A 65 -8.91 1.85 -6.83
N ASN A 66 -8.73 2.50 -7.99
CA ASN A 66 -9.81 2.91 -8.88
C ASN A 66 -10.90 3.72 -8.15
N SER A 67 -10.51 4.48 -7.13
CA SER A 67 -11.46 5.16 -6.27
C SER A 67 -12.19 6.27 -7.05
N PRO A 68 -13.51 6.41 -6.85
CA PRO A 68 -14.29 7.45 -7.47
C PRO A 68 -13.96 8.81 -6.84
N ASP A 69 -14.21 9.86 -7.60
CA ASP A 69 -14.20 11.21 -7.06
C ASP A 69 -15.59 11.54 -6.48
N CYS A 70 -15.74 11.36 -5.17
CA CYS A 70 -16.95 11.76 -4.44
C CYS A 70 -16.80 13.15 -3.79
N TYR A 71 -15.73 13.88 -4.09
CA TYR A 71 -15.50 15.23 -3.56
C TYR A 71 -15.89 16.30 -4.56
N SER A 72 -15.61 16.09 -5.85
CA SER A 72 -15.90 17.05 -6.91
C SER A 72 -17.36 17.51 -6.85
N ASP A 73 -17.53 18.82 -7.08
CA ASP A 73 -18.70 19.66 -6.78
C ASP A 73 -18.77 20.23 -5.35
N GLY A 74 -17.98 19.73 -4.39
CA GLY A 74 -17.63 20.43 -3.14
C GLY A 74 -18.80 20.89 -2.23
N PRO A 75 -18.55 21.83 -1.29
CA PRO A 75 -19.56 22.30 -0.31
C PRO A 75 -20.73 23.06 -0.91
N ASP A 76 -20.55 23.62 -2.10
CA ASP A 76 -21.59 24.35 -2.81
C ASP A 76 -22.33 23.47 -3.85
N GLY A 77 -21.97 22.17 -3.94
CA GLY A 77 -22.53 21.20 -4.86
C GLY A 77 -22.98 19.92 -4.17
N SER A 78 -22.97 18.79 -4.89
CA SER A 78 -23.64 17.56 -4.47
C SER A 78 -22.71 16.49 -3.89
N TYR A 79 -21.43 16.78 -3.68
CA TYR A 79 -20.41 15.85 -3.17
C TYR A 79 -20.49 14.45 -3.83
N GLY A 80 -20.34 14.42 -5.16
CA GLY A 80 -20.39 13.16 -5.90
C GLY A 80 -21.74 12.41 -5.88
N ASN A 81 -22.82 12.95 -5.31
CA ASN A 81 -24.14 12.29 -5.37
C ASN A 81 -24.57 12.04 -6.82
N GLY A 82 -24.95 10.81 -7.14
CA GLY A 82 -25.25 10.37 -8.51
C GLY A 82 -24.02 10.01 -9.36
N THR A 83 -22.80 10.20 -8.84
CA THR A 83 -21.57 9.73 -9.47
C THR A 83 -21.43 8.23 -9.27
N THR A 84 -21.05 7.53 -10.34
CA THR A 84 -20.85 6.07 -10.27
C THR A 84 -19.73 5.74 -9.28
N GLY A 85 -20.02 4.83 -8.36
CA GLY A 85 -19.09 4.44 -7.29
C GLY A 85 -19.24 5.24 -6.00
N CYS A 86 -20.07 6.30 -5.96
CA CYS A 86 -20.39 7.03 -4.74
C CYS A 86 -21.74 6.56 -4.14
N PRO A 87 -21.85 6.37 -2.82
CA PRO A 87 -20.77 6.41 -1.83
C PRO A 87 -19.74 5.29 -2.05
N TYR A 88 -18.47 5.60 -1.81
CA TYR A 88 -17.35 4.68 -1.98
C TYR A 88 -17.39 3.56 -0.96
N ASP A 89 -17.69 2.35 -1.42
CA ASP A 89 -17.65 1.10 -0.67
C ASP A 89 -16.96 0.01 -1.50
N PRO A 90 -15.61 -0.01 -1.54
CA PRO A 90 -14.88 -0.99 -2.34
C PRO A 90 -15.02 -2.42 -1.81
N SER A 91 -15.35 -2.60 -0.53
CA SER A 91 -15.51 -3.92 0.09
C SER A 91 -16.89 -4.54 -0.16
N GLY A 92 -17.90 -3.70 -0.41
CA GLY A 92 -19.29 -4.11 -0.51
C GLY A 92 -19.90 -4.58 0.81
N GLU A 93 -19.24 -4.30 1.94
CA GLU A 93 -19.71 -4.66 3.28
C GLU A 93 -20.73 -3.65 3.85
N GLY A 94 -21.02 -2.57 3.12
CA GLY A 94 -22.06 -1.59 3.44
C GLY A 94 -21.65 -0.54 4.47
N ASP A 95 -20.37 -0.47 4.86
CA ASP A 95 -19.85 0.52 5.80
C ASP A 95 -19.29 1.78 5.11
N ASN A 96 -19.22 1.75 3.77
CA ASN A 96 -18.72 2.84 2.92
C ASN A 96 -17.31 3.28 3.33
N LYS A 97 -16.40 2.32 3.50
CA LYS A 97 -14.99 2.55 3.86
C LYS A 97 -14.03 1.80 2.97
N VAL A 98 -12.82 2.35 2.81
CA VAL A 98 -11.70 1.70 2.10
C VAL A 98 -11.25 0.40 2.78
N SER A 99 -11.33 0.33 4.11
CA SER A 99 -10.99 -0.86 4.89
C SER A 99 -12.21 -1.74 5.08
N LYS A 100 -12.05 -3.06 5.00
CA LYS A 100 -13.13 -4.02 5.31
C LYS A 100 -13.66 -3.82 6.73
N SER A 101 -14.98 -3.83 6.93
CA SER A 101 -15.62 -3.70 8.24
C SER A 101 -15.19 -4.81 9.21
N SER A 102 -15.01 -6.03 8.70
CA SER A 102 -14.54 -7.20 9.45
C SER A 102 -13.10 -7.09 9.98
N CYS A 103 -12.31 -6.18 9.40
CA CYS A 103 -10.91 -5.91 9.73
C CYS A 103 -10.61 -4.41 9.67
N ALA A 104 -11.51 -3.58 10.21
CA ALA A 104 -11.42 -2.13 10.05
C ALA A 104 -10.08 -1.58 10.56
N CYS A 105 -9.58 -0.53 9.90
CA CYS A 105 -8.39 0.17 10.35
C CYS A 105 -8.64 0.80 11.73
N LYS A 106 -7.97 0.27 12.75
CA LYS A 106 -8.19 0.57 14.16
C LYS A 106 -8.00 2.04 14.51
N TYR A 107 -7.08 2.70 13.82
CA TYR A 107 -6.72 4.10 14.08
C TYR A 107 -7.16 5.02 12.95
N GLN A 108 -8.08 4.59 12.06
CA GLN A 108 -8.61 5.44 11.00
C GLN A 108 -9.17 6.75 11.60
N GLY A 109 -8.77 7.90 11.05
CA GLY A 109 -9.19 9.20 11.58
C GLY A 109 -8.51 9.63 12.90
N SER A 110 -7.48 8.92 13.35
CA SER A 110 -6.81 9.16 14.63
C SER A 110 -5.31 8.88 14.58
N THR A 111 -4.59 9.25 15.64
CA THR A 111 -3.17 8.91 15.80
C THR A 111 -3.00 7.64 16.62
N LEU A 112 -1.89 6.93 16.42
CA LEU A 112 -1.46 5.87 17.31
C LEU A 112 -1.36 6.38 18.76
N PRO A 113 -1.80 5.58 19.75
CA PRO A 113 -1.71 5.96 21.15
C PRO A 113 -0.24 6.03 21.59
N MET A 114 0.10 7.03 22.40
CA MET A 114 1.47 7.25 22.87
C MET A 114 2.08 6.02 23.54
N SER A 115 1.28 5.29 24.33
CA SER A 115 1.70 4.07 24.99
C SER A 115 2.23 3.01 24.02
N LEU A 116 1.80 3.01 22.75
CA LEU A 116 2.28 2.06 21.77
C LEU A 116 3.72 2.38 21.33
N TYR A 117 4.01 3.61 20.92
CA TYR A 117 5.34 3.97 20.41
C TYR A 117 6.35 4.36 21.49
N SER A 118 5.92 4.60 22.74
CA SER A 118 6.81 4.87 23.87
C SER A 118 7.19 3.61 24.66
N ALA A 119 6.34 2.57 24.66
CA ALA A 119 6.57 1.35 25.44
C ALA A 119 7.11 0.18 24.63
N TYR A 120 7.05 0.24 23.29
CA TYR A 120 7.44 -0.84 22.40
C TYR A 120 8.52 -0.42 21.38
N PRO A 121 9.30 -1.39 20.87
CA PRO A 121 9.29 -2.82 21.19
C PRO A 121 9.70 -3.10 22.64
N SER A 122 9.20 -4.16 23.26
CA SER A 122 9.45 -4.42 24.70
C SER A 122 10.93 -4.63 25.04
N SER A 123 11.74 -4.99 24.04
CA SER A 123 13.20 -5.12 24.17
C SER A 123 13.94 -3.78 24.15
N ASP A 124 13.33 -2.72 23.58
CA ASP A 124 13.90 -1.38 23.46
C ASP A 124 12.78 -0.33 23.45
N PRO A 125 12.12 -0.06 24.60
CA PRO A 125 10.98 0.84 24.68
C PRO A 125 11.31 2.24 24.17
N GLY A 126 10.46 2.78 23.30
CA GLY A 126 10.63 4.13 22.76
C GLY A 126 11.59 4.22 21.57
N LYS A 127 12.09 3.08 21.07
CA LYS A 127 13.00 3.01 19.90
C LYS A 127 12.56 3.88 18.72
N TYR A 128 11.24 3.95 18.47
CA TYR A 128 10.67 4.67 17.33
C TYR A 128 9.99 6.01 17.69
N GLN A 129 9.99 6.42 18.96
CA GLN A 129 9.18 7.56 19.42
C GLN A 129 9.59 8.92 18.80
N ASN A 130 10.83 9.03 18.32
CA ASN A 130 11.37 10.26 17.74
C ASN A 130 11.17 10.35 16.22
N PHE A 131 10.57 9.34 15.59
CA PHE A 131 10.22 9.39 14.18
C PHE A 131 9.01 10.31 14.01
N SER A 132 9.13 11.39 13.25
CA SER A 132 8.04 12.38 13.13
C SER A 132 6.78 11.82 12.48
N GLY A 133 6.87 10.70 11.74
CA GLY A 133 5.73 10.00 11.15
C GLY A 133 5.12 8.92 12.06
N ILE A 134 5.69 8.65 13.25
CA ILE A 134 5.30 7.49 14.07
C ILE A 134 3.85 7.56 14.55
N THR A 135 3.32 8.75 14.78
CA THR A 135 1.94 8.94 15.27
C THR A 135 0.89 8.57 14.23
N LEU A 136 1.24 8.53 12.94
CA LEU A 136 0.35 8.16 11.85
C LEU A 136 0.68 6.79 11.26
N TYR A 137 1.83 6.21 11.61
CA TYR A 137 2.31 4.96 11.03
C TYR A 137 1.28 3.83 11.19
N GLY A 138 0.70 3.35 10.08
CA GLY A 138 -0.33 2.32 10.11
C GLY A 138 -1.75 2.80 10.46
N SER A 139 -2.04 4.10 10.47
CA SER A 139 -3.35 4.60 10.95
C SER A 139 -4.50 4.34 9.98
N SER A 140 -4.22 4.34 8.68
CA SER A 140 -5.17 4.13 7.58
C SER A 140 -4.53 3.24 6.53
N CYS A 141 -5.29 2.74 5.55
CA CYS A 141 -4.70 2.05 4.41
C CYS A 141 -3.72 2.97 3.66
N ALA A 142 -2.42 2.66 3.74
CA ALA A 142 -1.36 3.35 3.02
C ALA A 142 -0.11 2.49 2.90
N ALA A 143 0.76 2.78 1.92
CA ALA A 143 2.08 2.18 1.80
C ALA A 143 3.07 2.83 2.80
N TRP A 144 2.82 2.63 4.10
CA TRP A 144 3.51 3.34 5.19
C TRP A 144 5.02 3.15 5.23
N ASP A 145 5.52 2.05 4.68
CA ASP A 145 6.94 1.72 4.70
C ASP A 145 7.74 2.54 3.68
N GLN A 146 7.07 3.20 2.72
CA GLN A 146 7.66 4.24 1.86
C GLN A 146 7.51 5.65 2.42
N SER A 147 6.77 5.83 3.53
CA SER A 147 6.54 7.16 4.09
C SER A 147 7.80 7.67 4.80
N PRO A 148 8.29 8.90 4.52
CA PRO A 148 9.42 9.46 5.22
C PRO A 148 9.22 9.50 6.74
N ASN A 149 10.31 9.31 7.48
CA ASN A 149 10.30 9.32 8.95
C ASN A 149 9.34 8.28 9.55
N THR A 150 9.24 7.10 8.95
CA THR A 150 8.63 5.89 9.54
C THR A 150 9.70 4.80 9.74
N PRO A 151 9.44 3.76 10.57
CA PRO A 151 10.44 2.78 10.96
C PRO A 151 11.14 2.05 9.81
N TRP A 152 10.44 1.77 8.70
CA TRP A 152 10.97 1.00 7.57
C TRP A 152 11.40 1.85 6.38
N TYR A 153 11.24 3.17 6.42
CA TYR A 153 11.55 4.05 5.30
C TYR A 153 12.94 3.81 4.69
N SER A 154 13.97 3.63 5.52
CA SER A 154 15.35 3.40 5.06
C SER A 154 15.55 2.06 4.33
N SER A 155 14.64 1.11 4.52
CA SER A 155 14.66 -0.21 3.86
C SER A 155 13.95 -0.21 2.50
N CYS A 156 13.27 0.88 2.16
CA CYS A 156 12.51 1.06 0.92
C CYS A 156 13.11 2.20 0.07
N PRO A 157 14.35 2.05 -0.44
CA PRO A 157 15.05 3.13 -1.13
C PRO A 157 14.38 3.47 -2.47
N SER A 158 14.45 4.75 -2.84
CA SER A 158 13.99 5.20 -4.16
C SER A 158 14.73 4.46 -5.28
N GLY A 159 14.00 4.04 -6.31
CA GLY A 159 14.56 3.31 -7.46
C GLY A 159 14.91 1.84 -7.15
N ALA A 160 14.46 1.28 -6.02
CA ALA A 160 14.55 -0.15 -5.77
C ALA A 160 13.82 -0.96 -6.86
N ASP A 161 14.21 -2.23 -6.99
CA ASP A 161 13.45 -3.18 -7.80
C ASP A 161 12.20 -3.65 -7.03
N TRP A 162 11.09 -2.97 -7.27
CA TRP A 162 9.83 -3.17 -6.56
C TRP A 162 9.15 -4.50 -6.92
N CYS A 163 9.62 -5.21 -7.94
CA CYS A 163 9.15 -6.56 -8.27
C CYS A 163 10.02 -7.66 -7.64
N SER A 164 11.02 -7.30 -6.83
CA SER A 164 11.82 -8.27 -6.09
C SER A 164 11.19 -8.64 -4.74
N HIS A 165 11.47 -9.86 -4.28
CA HIS A 165 11.10 -10.32 -2.93
C HIS A 165 11.62 -9.40 -1.81
N ALA A 166 12.69 -8.65 -2.06
CA ALA A 166 13.29 -7.78 -1.05
C ALA A 166 12.53 -6.45 -0.85
N TYR A 167 11.79 -5.97 -1.86
CA TYR A 167 11.23 -4.61 -1.85
C TYR A 167 9.75 -4.53 -2.20
N ASN A 168 9.13 -5.59 -2.74
CA ASN A 168 7.72 -5.52 -3.13
C ASN A 168 6.79 -5.13 -1.98
N TRP A 169 7.06 -5.64 -0.76
CA TRP A 169 6.29 -5.30 0.45
C TRP A 169 6.23 -3.80 0.76
N CYS A 170 7.21 -2.99 0.34
CA CYS A 170 7.26 -1.55 0.59
C CYS A 170 6.08 -0.78 0.00
N GLN A 171 5.42 -1.32 -1.03
CA GLN A 171 4.34 -0.66 -1.77
C GLN A 171 2.94 -1.18 -1.43
N LEU A 172 2.85 -2.19 -0.57
CA LEU A 172 1.56 -2.74 -0.15
C LEU A 172 0.87 -1.75 0.80
N PRO A 173 -0.40 -1.40 0.56
CA PRO A 173 -1.18 -0.71 1.56
C PRO A 173 -1.53 -1.64 2.72
N TRP A 174 -1.43 -1.10 3.94
CA TRP A 174 -1.86 -1.78 5.16
C TRP A 174 -2.27 -0.78 6.22
N CYS A 175 -2.91 -1.27 7.27
CA CYS A 175 -3.16 -0.51 8.49
C CYS A 175 -3.16 -1.42 9.73
N TYR A 176 -3.05 -0.83 10.91
CA TYR A 176 -3.27 -1.54 12.16
C TYR A 176 -4.75 -1.91 12.32
N VAL A 177 -5.01 -3.13 12.76
CA VAL A 177 -6.32 -3.74 12.96
C VAL A 177 -6.43 -4.31 14.38
N ASP A 178 -7.64 -4.67 14.79
CA ASP A 178 -7.85 -5.34 16.06
C ASP A 178 -7.44 -6.82 16.03
N ASP A 179 -7.19 -7.37 17.23
CA ASP A 179 -6.86 -8.79 17.42
C ASP A 179 -7.98 -9.74 16.94
N ALA A 180 -9.20 -9.25 16.74
CA ALA A 180 -10.28 -10.05 16.17
C ALA A 180 -10.13 -10.27 14.65
N CYS A 181 -9.34 -9.45 13.94
CA CYS A 181 -9.20 -9.54 12.49
C CYS A 181 -8.57 -10.90 12.09
N PRO A 182 -9.21 -11.70 11.21
CA PRO A 182 -8.71 -13.02 10.83
C PRO A 182 -7.36 -12.98 10.10
N THR A 183 -7.09 -11.90 9.37
CA THR A 183 -5.87 -11.72 8.55
C THR A 183 -4.78 -10.92 9.26
N LYS A 184 -4.95 -10.69 10.57
CA LYS A 184 -3.99 -9.91 11.36
C LYS A 184 -2.61 -10.55 11.39
N ILE A 185 -1.58 -9.71 11.38
CA ILE A 185 -0.17 -10.08 11.51
C ILE A 185 0.42 -9.27 12.66
N ALA A 186 1.15 -9.92 13.56
CA ALA A 186 1.79 -9.24 14.68
C ALA A 186 2.91 -8.31 14.18
N SER A 187 2.92 -7.06 14.63
CA SER A 187 3.91 -6.07 14.21
C SER A 187 5.28 -6.35 14.81
N SER A 188 6.31 -6.43 13.95
CA SER A 188 7.71 -6.48 14.38
C SER A 188 8.22 -5.13 14.91
N VAL A 189 7.63 -4.01 14.48
CA VAL A 189 7.95 -2.66 14.98
C VAL A 189 7.58 -2.57 16.45
N PHE A 190 6.35 -2.92 16.81
CA PHE A 190 5.88 -2.88 18.19
C PHE A 190 5.90 -4.27 18.85
N GLN A 191 6.98 -5.02 18.61
CA GLN A 191 7.13 -6.38 19.12
C GLN A 191 6.94 -6.44 20.64
N GLY A 192 6.13 -7.41 21.08
CA GLY A 192 5.72 -7.59 22.47
C GLY A 192 4.40 -6.91 22.84
N SER A 193 3.86 -6.06 21.96
CA SER A 193 2.53 -5.47 22.14
C SER A 193 1.43 -6.48 21.90
N SER A 194 0.41 -6.48 22.76
CA SER A 194 -0.81 -7.27 22.59
C SER A 194 -1.88 -6.59 21.73
N THR A 195 -1.60 -5.40 21.18
CA THR A 195 -2.59 -4.58 20.45
C THR A 195 -2.13 -4.15 19.06
N ALA A 196 -0.88 -4.40 18.70
CA ALA A 196 -0.29 -3.96 17.44
C ALA A 196 -0.27 -5.08 16.40
N PHE A 197 -1.42 -5.28 15.77
CA PHE A 197 -1.56 -6.17 14.62
C PHE A 197 -1.92 -5.38 13.39
N TYR A 198 -1.38 -5.74 12.24
CA TYR A 198 -1.68 -5.09 10.96
C TYR A 198 -2.26 -6.09 9.97
N SER A 199 -2.93 -5.62 8.93
CA SER A 199 -3.42 -6.45 7.83
C SER A 199 -3.24 -5.72 6.50
N TYR A 200 -2.77 -6.45 5.49
CA TYR A 200 -2.77 -6.01 4.09
C TYR A 200 -4.15 -6.22 3.47
N ASP A 201 -4.77 -7.37 3.76
CA ASP A 201 -6.04 -7.83 3.18
C ASP A 201 -7.20 -6.84 3.38
N THR A 202 -7.24 -6.15 4.52
CA THR A 202 -8.27 -5.14 4.78
C THR A 202 -8.21 -3.96 3.79
N CYS A 203 -7.05 -3.70 3.20
CA CYS A 203 -6.81 -2.61 2.28
C CYS A 203 -6.96 -3.08 0.84
N LEU A 204 -8.20 -3.12 0.34
CA LEU A 204 -8.54 -3.52 -1.04
C LEU A 204 -7.99 -4.90 -1.43
N ASP A 205 -8.15 -5.89 -0.55
CA ASP A 205 -7.70 -7.27 -0.77
C ASP A 205 -6.20 -7.42 -1.06
N THR A 206 -5.38 -6.46 -0.59
CA THR A 206 -3.94 -6.49 -0.85
C THR A 206 -3.31 -7.75 -0.25
N PRO A 207 -2.55 -8.54 -1.04
CA PRO A 207 -1.95 -9.77 -0.56
C PRO A 207 -0.78 -9.52 0.41
N ASP A 208 -0.55 -10.45 1.33
CA ASP A 208 0.68 -10.46 2.14
C ASP A 208 1.87 -10.95 1.32
N CYS A 209 2.51 -10.02 0.61
CA CYS A 209 3.78 -10.27 -0.11
C CYS A 209 5.02 -10.05 0.78
N TYR A 210 4.88 -10.00 2.11
CA TYR A 210 5.97 -9.74 3.04
C TYR A 210 6.36 -10.96 3.87
N THR A 211 5.41 -11.59 4.57
CA THR A 211 5.71 -12.57 5.63
C THR A 211 6.58 -13.73 5.15
N LYS A 212 6.42 -14.14 3.88
CA LYS A 212 7.16 -15.24 3.24
C LYS A 212 8.23 -14.79 2.25
N SER A 213 8.49 -13.48 2.16
CA SER A 213 9.45 -12.88 1.22
C SER A 213 10.89 -12.78 1.73
N THR A 214 11.10 -12.99 3.04
CA THR A 214 12.41 -12.79 3.67
C THR A 214 13.38 -13.96 3.47
N ARG A 215 12.89 -15.12 3.02
CA ARG A 215 13.69 -16.35 2.85
C ARG A 215 13.33 -17.07 1.55
N PRO A 216 14.31 -17.37 0.67
CA PRO A 216 14.04 -18.06 -0.59
C PRO A 216 13.33 -19.42 -0.46
N ALA A 217 13.57 -20.13 0.64
CA ALA A 217 12.90 -21.41 0.91
C ALA A 217 11.38 -21.29 1.10
N ASP A 218 10.89 -20.09 1.43
CA ASP A 218 9.50 -19.82 1.76
C ASP A 218 8.73 -19.18 0.58
N TYR A 219 9.40 -18.87 -0.55
CA TYR A 219 8.79 -18.15 -1.69
C TYR A 219 7.60 -18.90 -2.31
N ALA A 220 7.59 -20.23 -2.25
CA ALA A 220 6.47 -21.03 -2.75
C ALA A 220 5.18 -20.87 -1.93
N ASP A 221 5.26 -20.34 -0.71
CA ASP A 221 4.11 -20.08 0.16
C ASP A 221 3.53 -18.66 0.00
N LEU A 222 4.13 -17.82 -0.86
CA LEU A 222 3.61 -16.48 -1.13
C LEU A 222 2.26 -16.57 -1.89
N PRO A 223 1.35 -15.62 -1.66
CA PRO A 223 0.13 -15.51 -2.46
C PRO A 223 0.44 -15.45 -3.96
N ALA A 224 -0.40 -16.09 -4.78
CA ALA A 224 -0.23 -16.11 -6.24
C ALA A 224 -0.41 -14.73 -6.89
N THR A 225 -1.05 -13.79 -6.20
CA THR A 225 -1.18 -12.38 -6.58
C THR A 225 0.06 -11.55 -6.22
N CYS A 226 1.12 -12.17 -5.72
CA CYS A 226 2.41 -11.50 -5.58
C CYS A 226 3.33 -11.77 -6.79
N PRO A 227 4.20 -10.81 -7.20
CA PRO A 227 4.41 -9.51 -6.57
C PRO A 227 3.23 -8.55 -6.78
N PHE A 228 2.86 -7.83 -5.73
CA PHE A 228 1.78 -6.85 -5.77
C PHE A 228 2.16 -5.63 -6.62
N ASP A 229 1.24 -5.16 -7.45
CA ASP A 229 1.34 -3.93 -8.21
C ASP A 229 -0.02 -3.24 -8.41
N SER A 230 -0.03 -2.15 -9.19
CA SER A 230 -1.25 -1.39 -9.46
C SER A 230 -2.32 -2.15 -10.28
N ASN A 231 -1.98 -3.25 -10.94
CA ASN A 231 -2.93 -4.07 -11.70
C ASN A 231 -3.77 -4.97 -10.78
N ASP A 232 -3.33 -5.25 -9.56
CA ASP A 232 -4.08 -6.09 -8.61
C ASP A 232 -5.39 -5.44 -8.18
N ASN A 233 -5.34 -4.16 -7.79
CA ASN A 233 -6.51 -3.45 -7.27
C ASN A 233 -6.58 -1.96 -7.66
N GLY A 234 -5.70 -1.47 -8.54
CA GLY A 234 -5.67 -0.07 -8.95
C GLY A 234 -4.94 0.86 -7.98
N TRP A 235 -4.29 0.35 -6.94
CA TRP A 235 -3.52 1.14 -5.99
C TRP A 235 -2.20 1.62 -6.61
N ALA A 236 -1.89 2.92 -6.51
CA ALA A 236 -0.66 3.44 -7.09
C ALA A 236 0.58 2.80 -6.47
N THR A 237 1.36 2.13 -7.32
CA THR A 237 2.66 1.55 -6.99
C THR A 237 3.78 2.23 -7.77
N ALA A 238 5.02 2.07 -7.32
CA ALA A 238 6.17 2.68 -7.98
C ALA A 238 6.55 1.96 -9.29
N GLN A 239 6.08 0.72 -9.47
CA GLN A 239 6.32 -0.10 -10.65
C GLN A 239 5.20 -1.13 -10.81
N THR A 240 4.91 -1.47 -12.07
CA THR A 240 4.09 -2.60 -12.48
C THR A 240 4.95 -3.85 -12.66
N CYS A 241 4.50 -4.98 -12.13
CA CYS A 241 5.20 -6.25 -12.08
C CYS A 241 4.45 -7.31 -12.89
N SER A 242 5.09 -7.83 -13.94
CA SER A 242 4.56 -9.00 -14.67
C SER A 242 4.89 -10.34 -13.98
N ALA A 243 5.93 -10.35 -13.14
CA ALA A 243 6.41 -11.49 -12.37
C ALA A 243 7.43 -11.00 -11.33
N TRP A 244 7.78 -11.88 -10.37
CA TRP A 244 8.94 -11.64 -9.50
C TRP A 244 10.22 -11.45 -10.32
N THR A 245 11.04 -10.48 -9.95
CA THR A 245 12.38 -10.37 -10.52
C THR A 245 13.22 -11.58 -10.13
N ALA A 246 13.79 -12.26 -11.12
CA ALA A 246 14.60 -13.43 -10.90
C ALA A 246 15.83 -13.11 -10.04
N THR A 247 16.02 -13.87 -8.97
CA THR A 247 17.22 -13.81 -8.14
C THR A 247 18.30 -14.77 -8.68
N PRO A 248 19.59 -14.58 -8.34
CA PRO A 248 20.63 -15.57 -8.62
C PRO A 248 20.32 -16.96 -8.01
N ALA A 249 19.54 -17.03 -6.93
CA ALA A 249 19.07 -18.28 -6.33
C ALA A 249 18.07 -19.03 -7.24
N ASP A 250 17.21 -18.28 -7.96
CA ASP A 250 16.27 -18.84 -8.93
C ASP A 250 17.01 -19.41 -10.16
N ALA A 251 18.08 -18.74 -10.59
CA ALA A 251 18.95 -19.22 -11.68
C ALA A 251 19.66 -20.55 -11.35
N SER A 252 20.04 -20.74 -10.08
CA SER A 252 20.72 -21.95 -9.61
C SER A 252 19.76 -23.11 -9.35
N ALA A 253 18.51 -22.83 -8.96
CA ALA A 253 17.44 -23.82 -8.90
C ALA A 253 16.99 -24.29 -10.30
N ALA A 254 16.97 -23.39 -11.29
CA ALA A 254 16.67 -23.72 -12.69
C ALA A 254 17.76 -24.60 -13.33
N LEU A 255 19.04 -24.34 -13.04
CA LEU A 255 20.17 -25.17 -13.49
C LEU A 255 20.19 -26.55 -12.82
N GLY A 256 19.72 -26.67 -11.57
CA GLY A 256 19.60 -27.95 -10.86
C GLY A 256 18.45 -28.84 -11.34
N LYS A 257 17.47 -28.30 -12.09
CA LYS A 257 16.36 -29.05 -12.71
C LYS A 257 16.64 -29.46 -14.16
N ALA A 258 17.74 -29.00 -14.76
CA ALA A 258 18.18 -29.51 -16.06
C ALA A 258 18.78 -30.92 -15.87
N ALA A 259 18.05 -31.95 -16.28
CA ALA A 259 18.52 -33.33 -16.26
C ALA A 259 19.85 -33.48 -17.05
N PRO A 260 20.81 -34.28 -16.58
CA PRO A 260 22.02 -34.57 -17.34
C PRO A 260 21.65 -35.51 -18.49
N GLY A 261 21.42 -34.99 -19.70
CA GLY A 261 21.12 -35.87 -20.82
C GLY A 261 20.52 -35.22 -22.05
N ALA A 262 21.23 -34.27 -22.67
CA ALA A 262 21.12 -34.07 -24.11
C ALA A 262 22.45 -33.48 -24.60
N ALA A 263 23.39 -34.36 -24.93
CA ALA A 263 24.53 -33.99 -25.73
C ALA A 263 24.00 -33.37 -27.02
N ALA A 264 24.33 -32.08 -27.23
CA ALA A 264 24.08 -31.40 -28.48
C ALA A 264 24.78 -32.17 -29.61
N ALA A 265 23.98 -32.75 -30.50
CA ALA A 265 24.47 -33.22 -31.79
C ALA A 265 24.99 -31.97 -32.55
N ALA A 266 26.31 -31.87 -32.65
CA ALA A 266 26.97 -30.85 -33.44
C ALA A 266 26.59 -31.01 -34.91
N CYS A 267 25.79 -30.09 -35.45
CA CYS A 267 25.79 -29.83 -36.89
C CYS A 267 27.04 -29.00 -37.20
N ALA A 268 28.06 -29.68 -37.71
CA ALA A 268 29.20 -29.05 -38.35
C ALA A 268 28.73 -28.38 -39.66
N ALA A 269 28.78 -27.05 -39.69
CA ALA A 269 28.82 -26.29 -40.93
C ALA A 269 30.19 -25.60 -41.00
N ALA A 270 31.07 -26.18 -41.82
CA ALA A 270 32.36 -25.60 -42.15
C ALA A 270 32.17 -24.32 -42.97
N PHE A 271 32.68 -23.20 -42.48
CA PHE A 271 33.00 -22.03 -43.28
C PHE A 271 34.52 -21.84 -43.18
N VAL A 272 35.25 -22.20 -44.24
CA VAL A 272 36.64 -21.78 -44.44
C VAL A 272 36.64 -20.77 -45.57
N LEU A 273 36.97 -19.54 -45.19
CA LEU A 273 37.30 -18.42 -46.06
C LEU A 273 38.57 -18.74 -46.85
N GLY A 274 38.56 -18.37 -48.13
CA GLY A 274 39.70 -18.49 -49.02
C GLY A 274 40.88 -17.59 -48.64
N ALA A 275 42.04 -18.02 -49.12
CA ALA A 275 43.13 -17.16 -49.55
C ALA A 275 43.21 -17.25 -51.07
#